data_AF-A0A354RD60-F1
#
_entry.id   AF-A0A354RD60-F1
#
_cell.length_a   1.000
_cell.length_b   1.000
_cell.length_c   1.000
_cell.angle_alpha   90.00
_cell.angle_beta   90.00
_cell.angle_gamma   90.00
#
_symmetry.space_group_name_H-M   'P 1'
#
loop_
_entity.id
_entity.type
_entity.pdbx_description
1 polymer ?
#
loop_
_entity_poly.entity_id
_entity_poly.type
_entity_poly.pdbx_seq_one_letter_code
_entity_poly.pdbx_strand_id
1 'polypeptide(L)'
;MGNRLGVGAKRLATLIFQIGGILGQSVRVLVAALALKVVTPMDFNECIWFIGFFAVFWTLMGGMRTVIWTDVMQFFLFVGAGLFSLFWVVSQLDGGWTQMSEISSEKFTLFNLTTDPAVGFTLWVAIIAVPFQNLSAFGVDQLNAQRMFCCRNAGDARKAMITSSGALLLTALMLMVGAALFAYYEPMRAQGTEPAIFGQDNNFVYPVWIVTELPVGLRGLILAGIFAAAISSLDSILAALSQTTLSLFRDERKQGREKRDLWLSRLLVLVWGVLLSAFAVELDSLRGKVNVVVLAFGMISYTTGPMLGIFLAALFTPRASALGLTFGFFLSFALVAYLRPDFYQILMNFDLIHLEDALAWSGLEAKNGKLTPLIHTAWAWPVTVFITWGFGLLISPRNK
;
A
#
# COMPACT_ATOMS: atom_id res chain seq x y z
N MET A 1 -10.41 -20.60 2.43
CA MET A 1 -9.87 -20.88 3.78
C MET A 1 -10.93 -21.47 4.71
N GLY A 2 -12.04 -20.76 4.99
CA GLY A 2 -13.08 -21.23 5.92
C GLY A 2 -13.64 -22.64 5.66
N ASN A 3 -13.98 -22.97 4.41
CA ASN A 3 -14.52 -24.29 4.07
C ASN A 3 -13.50 -25.44 4.25
N ARG A 4 -12.20 -25.15 4.23
CA ARG A 4 -11.13 -26.15 4.32
C ARG A 4 -10.57 -26.29 5.73
N LEU A 5 -10.38 -25.17 6.43
CA LEU A 5 -9.75 -25.11 7.76
C LEU A 5 -10.73 -24.79 8.90
N GLY A 6 -11.99 -24.51 8.58
CA GLY A 6 -13.03 -24.17 9.55
C GLY A 6 -13.18 -22.67 9.82
N VAL A 7 -14.17 -22.35 10.67
CA VAL A 7 -14.60 -20.96 10.94
C VAL A 7 -13.53 -20.14 11.65
N GLY A 8 -12.72 -20.76 12.52
CA GLY A 8 -11.62 -20.07 13.21
C GLY A 8 -10.61 -19.48 12.23
N ALA A 9 -10.19 -20.26 11.23
CA ALA A 9 -9.28 -19.79 10.18
C ALA A 9 -9.93 -18.74 9.26
N LYS A 10 -11.25 -18.84 8.99
CA LYS A 10 -12.00 -17.79 8.27
C LYS A 10 -11.91 -16.46 9.02
N ARG A 11 -12.22 -16.46 10.31
CA ARG A 11 -12.21 -15.27 11.18
C ARG A 11 -10.82 -14.65 11.26
N LEU A 12 -9.79 -15.47 11.46
CA LEU A 12 -8.41 -15.02 11.50
C LEU A 12 -7.99 -14.35 10.19
N ALA A 13 -8.22 -15.00 9.04
CA ALA A 13 -7.88 -14.43 7.74
C ALA A 13 -8.62 -13.11 7.47
N THR A 14 -9.89 -13.02 7.86
CA THR A 14 -10.66 -11.77 7.77
C THR A 14 -10.05 -10.66 8.63
N LEU A 15 -9.67 -10.93 9.88
CA LEU A 15 -9.03 -9.95 10.75
C LEU A 15 -7.68 -9.48 10.19
N ILE A 16 -6.84 -10.41 9.73
CA ILE A 16 -5.52 -10.07 9.16
C ILE A 16 -5.69 -9.23 7.89
N PHE A 17 -6.67 -9.57 7.03
CA PHE A 17 -7.00 -8.74 5.87
C PHE A 17 -7.43 -7.33 6.29
N GLN A 18 -8.27 -7.19 7.32
CA GLN A 18 -8.74 -5.88 7.78
C GLN A 18 -7.61 -5.00 8.30
N ILE A 19 -6.71 -5.59 9.12
CA ILE A 19 -5.51 -4.91 9.61
C ILE A 19 -4.66 -4.46 8.42
N GLY A 20 -4.34 -5.38 7.49
CA GLY A 20 -3.51 -5.07 6.32
C GLY A 20 -4.13 -4.02 5.40
N GLY A 21 -5.46 -4.07 5.27
CA GLY A 21 -6.26 -3.09 4.54
C GLY A 21 -6.09 -1.69 5.10
N ILE A 22 -6.25 -1.50 6.41
CA ILE A 22 -6.04 -0.19 7.06
C ILE A 22 -4.58 0.25 6.91
N LEU A 23 -3.63 -0.60 7.29
CA LEU A 23 -2.20 -0.25 7.29
C LEU A 23 -1.75 0.21 5.91
N GLY A 24 -2.05 -0.57 4.87
CA GLY A 24 -1.62 -0.26 3.50
C GLY A 24 -2.35 0.93 2.89
N GLN A 25 -3.65 1.08 3.14
CA GLN A 25 -4.45 2.11 2.47
C GLN A 25 -4.33 3.48 3.13
N SER A 26 -4.03 3.53 4.43
CA SER A 26 -3.76 4.79 5.14
C SER A 26 -2.52 5.49 4.57
N VAL A 27 -1.50 4.74 4.15
CA VAL A 27 -0.34 5.30 3.44
C VAL A 27 -0.74 5.89 2.08
N ARG A 28 -1.68 5.29 1.37
CA ARG A 28 -2.18 5.84 0.10
C ARG A 28 -2.96 7.15 0.32
N VAL A 29 -3.69 7.27 1.43
CA VAL A 29 -4.33 8.55 1.82
C VAL A 29 -3.29 9.63 2.08
N LEU A 30 -2.20 9.30 2.78
CA LEU A 30 -1.10 10.24 3.00
C LEU A 30 -0.53 10.78 1.68
N VAL A 31 -0.29 9.90 0.70
CA VAL A 31 0.21 10.30 -0.63
C VAL A 31 -0.76 11.28 -1.30
N ALA A 32 -2.05 10.98 -1.27
CA ALA A 32 -3.06 11.85 -1.86
C ALA A 32 -3.18 13.18 -1.11
N ALA A 33 -3.02 13.18 0.21
CA ALA A 33 -3.04 14.38 1.04
C ALA A 33 -1.86 15.31 0.73
N LEU A 34 -0.69 14.78 0.34
CA LEU A 34 0.45 15.60 -0.12
C LEU A 34 0.06 16.44 -1.33
N ALA A 35 -0.59 15.83 -2.32
CA ALA A 35 -1.06 16.55 -3.51
C ALA A 35 -2.12 17.59 -3.16
N LEU A 36 -3.03 17.28 -2.23
CA LEU A 36 -4.08 18.21 -1.80
C LEU A 36 -3.51 19.40 -1.02
N LYS A 37 -2.54 19.18 -0.14
CA LYS A 37 -1.88 20.24 0.66
C LYS A 37 -1.14 21.24 -0.21
N VAL A 38 -0.61 20.83 -1.36
CA VAL A 38 0.08 21.74 -2.29
C VAL A 38 -0.88 22.69 -3.01
N VAL A 39 -2.13 22.29 -3.19
CA VAL A 39 -3.12 23.04 -3.99
C VAL A 39 -4.16 23.78 -3.14
N THR A 40 -4.19 23.53 -1.83
CA THR A 40 -5.12 24.17 -0.89
C THR A 40 -4.39 24.78 0.30
N PRO A 41 -4.99 25.77 0.99
CA PRO A 41 -4.45 26.30 2.23
C PRO A 41 -4.67 25.36 3.44
N MET A 42 -5.41 24.27 3.26
CA MET A 42 -5.80 23.34 4.34
C MET A 42 -4.59 22.74 5.03
N ASP A 43 -4.68 22.47 6.32
CA ASP A 43 -3.64 21.70 7.01
C ASP A 43 -3.63 20.24 6.58
N PHE A 44 -2.49 19.58 6.77
CA PHE A 44 -2.28 18.23 6.24
C PHE A 44 -3.29 17.22 6.80
N ASN A 45 -3.61 17.32 8.09
CA ASN A 45 -4.64 16.51 8.73
C ASN A 45 -6.03 16.79 8.16
N GLU A 46 -6.35 18.03 7.82
CA GLU A 46 -7.61 18.39 7.17
C GLU A 46 -7.69 17.78 5.77
N CYS A 47 -6.58 17.74 5.02
CA CYS A 47 -6.52 17.05 3.72
C CYS A 47 -6.86 15.56 3.85
N ILE A 48 -6.32 14.88 4.88
CA ILE A 48 -6.59 13.45 5.15
C ILE A 48 -8.08 13.22 5.42
N TRP A 49 -8.68 14.02 6.30
CA TRP A 49 -10.11 13.92 6.61
C TRP A 49 -10.99 14.24 5.40
N PHE A 50 -10.60 15.22 4.59
CA PHE A 50 -11.30 15.58 3.37
C PHE A 50 -11.32 14.42 2.36
N ILE A 51 -10.16 13.80 2.09
CA ILE A 51 -10.07 12.64 1.20
C ILE A 51 -10.90 11.46 1.74
N GLY A 52 -10.81 11.19 3.05
CA GLY A 52 -11.60 10.15 3.71
C GLY A 52 -13.11 10.37 3.57
N PHE A 53 -13.58 11.60 3.80
CA PHE A 53 -14.97 11.98 3.64
C PHE A 53 -15.48 11.71 2.22
N PHE A 54 -14.74 12.16 1.20
CA PHE A 54 -15.11 11.94 -0.20
C PHE A 54 -15.09 10.46 -0.58
N ALA A 55 -14.10 9.71 -0.12
CA ALA A 55 -14.03 8.27 -0.37
C ALA A 55 -15.20 7.52 0.26
N VAL A 56 -15.57 7.85 1.49
CA VAL A 56 -16.75 7.28 2.16
C VAL A 56 -18.03 7.62 1.38
N PHE A 57 -18.23 8.89 1.04
CA PHE A 57 -19.39 9.34 0.28
C PHE A 57 -19.50 8.60 -1.07
N TRP A 58 -18.38 8.49 -1.78
CA TRP A 58 -18.29 7.78 -3.06
C TRP A 58 -18.62 6.29 -2.91
N THR A 59 -18.06 5.64 -1.88
CA THR A 59 -18.32 4.22 -1.58
C THR A 59 -19.80 3.95 -1.30
N LEU A 60 -20.49 4.88 -0.63
CA LEU A 60 -21.92 4.72 -0.29
C LEU A 60 -22.83 4.85 -1.52
N MET A 61 -22.42 5.62 -2.53
CA MET A 61 -23.13 5.81 -3.79
C MET A 61 -22.82 4.71 -4.82
N GLY A 62 -21.58 4.20 -4.80
CA GLY A 62 -21.05 3.30 -5.81
C GLY A 62 -21.53 1.85 -5.68
N GLY A 63 -21.69 1.19 -6.82
CA GLY A 63 -21.72 -0.27 -6.91
C GLY A 63 -20.47 -0.78 -7.61
N MET A 64 -20.12 -2.07 -7.42
CA MET A 64 -18.91 -2.68 -8.00
C MET A 64 -18.78 -2.44 -9.53
N ARG A 65 -19.90 -2.45 -10.26
CA ARG A 65 -19.90 -2.14 -11.70
C ARG A 65 -19.46 -0.70 -12.00
N THR A 66 -19.97 0.27 -11.24
CA THR A 66 -19.60 1.69 -11.40
C THR A 66 -18.13 1.89 -11.10
N VAL A 67 -17.63 1.30 -9.99
CA VAL A 67 -16.22 1.34 -9.60
C VAL A 67 -15.31 0.82 -10.73
N ILE A 68 -15.63 -0.34 -11.32
CA ILE A 68 -14.84 -0.88 -12.42
C ILE A 68 -14.79 0.07 -13.62
N TRP A 69 -15.90 0.69 -14.00
CA TRP A 69 -15.91 1.62 -15.14
C TRP A 69 -15.14 2.90 -14.86
N THR A 70 -15.21 3.43 -13.64
CA THR A 70 -14.42 4.60 -13.25
C THR A 70 -12.93 4.27 -13.20
N ASP A 71 -12.55 3.08 -12.73
CA ASP A 71 -11.16 2.61 -12.73
C ASP A 71 -10.59 2.54 -14.15
N VAL A 72 -11.39 2.10 -15.13
CA VAL A 72 -10.97 2.05 -16.54
C VAL A 72 -10.72 3.47 -17.08
N MET A 73 -11.62 4.41 -16.80
CA MET A 73 -11.42 5.82 -17.21
C MET A 73 -10.18 6.43 -16.55
N GLN A 74 -9.99 6.17 -15.25
CA GLN A 74 -8.83 6.63 -14.51
C GLN A 74 -7.53 6.02 -15.06
N PHE A 75 -7.52 4.74 -15.42
CA PHE A 75 -6.34 4.11 -16.03
C PHE A 75 -5.83 4.88 -17.25
N PHE A 76 -6.71 5.22 -18.20
CA PHE A 76 -6.33 5.99 -19.38
C PHE A 76 -5.89 7.41 -19.03
N LEU A 77 -6.55 8.04 -18.06
CA LEU A 77 -6.15 9.35 -17.55
C LEU A 77 -4.73 9.31 -16.96
N PHE A 78 -4.40 8.30 -16.14
CA PHE A 78 -3.07 8.13 -15.54
C PHE A 78 -1.98 7.87 -16.58
N VAL A 79 -2.25 7.02 -17.56
CA VAL A 79 -1.31 6.76 -18.66
C VAL A 79 -1.07 8.06 -19.44
N GLY A 80 -2.14 8.78 -19.80
CA GLY A 80 -2.05 10.06 -20.51
C GLY A 80 -1.30 11.12 -19.70
N ALA A 81 -1.64 11.29 -18.42
CA ALA A 81 -0.99 12.23 -17.51
C ALA A 81 0.50 11.89 -17.33
N GLY A 82 0.84 10.61 -17.20
CA GLY A 82 2.24 10.18 -17.08
C GLY A 82 3.07 10.46 -18.32
N LEU A 83 2.54 10.11 -19.50
CA LEU A 83 3.22 10.39 -20.76
C LEU A 83 3.38 11.89 -20.94
N PHE A 84 2.31 12.65 -20.75
CA PHE A 84 2.33 14.10 -20.83
C PHE A 84 3.36 14.70 -19.87
N SER A 85 3.35 14.32 -18.59
CA SER A 85 4.31 14.81 -17.61
C SER A 85 5.74 14.51 -18.03
N LEU A 86 6.03 13.30 -18.50
CA LEU A 86 7.37 12.93 -18.95
C LEU A 86 7.84 13.83 -20.11
N PHE A 87 7.05 13.94 -21.17
CA PHE A 87 7.42 14.76 -22.34
C PHE A 87 7.52 16.25 -21.98
N TRP A 88 6.64 16.74 -21.11
CA TRP A 88 6.64 18.15 -20.69
C TRP A 88 7.88 18.48 -19.86
N VAL A 89 8.23 17.69 -18.83
CA VAL A 89 9.45 17.91 -18.04
C VAL A 89 10.68 17.88 -18.96
N VAL A 90 10.78 16.87 -19.83
CA VAL A 90 11.93 16.74 -20.73
C VAL A 90 12.02 17.91 -21.71
N SER A 91 10.89 18.46 -22.17
CA SER A 91 10.89 19.63 -23.04
C SER A 91 11.36 20.93 -22.37
N GLN A 92 11.38 20.97 -21.03
CA GLN A 92 11.92 22.11 -20.27
C GLN A 92 13.43 22.00 -20.02
N LEU A 93 14.05 20.87 -20.35
CA LEU A 93 15.50 20.70 -20.26
C LEU A 93 16.12 21.19 -21.58
N ASP A 94 17.11 22.08 -21.50
CA ASP A 94 17.79 22.63 -22.68
C ASP A 94 18.37 21.53 -23.60
N GLY A 95 18.91 20.46 -23.00
CA GLY A 95 19.44 19.29 -23.70
C GLY A 95 18.44 18.12 -23.82
N GLY A 96 17.18 18.32 -23.45
CA GLY A 96 16.12 17.32 -23.54
C GLY A 96 16.47 15.97 -22.92
N TRP A 97 16.28 14.90 -23.70
CA TRP A 97 16.55 13.52 -23.28
C TRP A 97 18.02 13.26 -22.93
N THR A 98 18.94 13.90 -23.65
CA THR A 98 20.38 13.71 -23.43
C THR A 98 20.77 14.23 -22.06
N GLN A 99 20.40 15.48 -21.75
CA GLN A 99 20.65 16.09 -20.44
C GLN A 99 19.98 15.30 -19.31
N MET A 100 18.73 14.84 -19.51
CA MET A 100 18.06 13.98 -18.54
C MET A 100 18.88 12.71 -18.25
N SER A 101 19.38 12.04 -19.29
CA SER A 101 20.13 10.79 -19.14
C SER A 101 21.47 10.97 -18.44
N GLU A 102 22.15 12.10 -18.68
CA GLU A 102 23.45 12.42 -18.10
C GLU A 102 23.33 12.75 -16.60
N ILE A 103 22.43 13.68 -16.25
CA ILE A 103 22.22 14.13 -14.86
C ILE A 103 21.65 12.99 -14.01
N SER A 104 20.73 12.20 -14.56
CA SER A 104 20.07 11.11 -13.83
C SER A 104 20.75 9.75 -14.02
N SER A 105 21.99 9.71 -14.53
CA SER A 105 22.71 8.46 -14.86
C SER A 105 22.73 7.44 -13.72
N GLU A 106 23.00 7.90 -12.49
CA GLU A 106 23.01 7.05 -11.29
C GLU A 106 21.63 6.45 -10.94
N LYS A 107 20.54 7.09 -11.39
CA LYS A 107 19.16 6.64 -11.14
C LYS A 107 18.73 5.49 -12.04
N PHE A 108 19.46 5.20 -13.12
CA PHE A 108 19.13 4.14 -14.09
C PHE A 108 19.74 2.77 -13.75
N THR A 109 20.13 2.53 -12.49
CA THR A 109 20.66 1.24 -12.07
C THR A 109 19.55 0.17 -12.13
N LEU A 110 19.60 -0.69 -13.15
CA LEU A 110 18.62 -1.77 -13.38
C LEU A 110 18.83 -2.97 -12.45
N PHE A 111 20.09 -3.34 -12.22
CA PHE A 111 20.45 -4.50 -11.40
C PHE A 111 21.34 -4.05 -10.25
N ASN A 112 20.79 -4.05 -9.04
CA ASN A 112 21.58 -3.94 -7.82
C ASN A 112 21.84 -5.35 -7.26
N LEU A 113 23.09 -5.79 -7.33
CA LEU A 113 23.53 -7.13 -6.92
C LEU A 113 24.07 -7.18 -5.48
N THR A 114 23.99 -6.08 -4.73
CA THR A 114 24.45 -6.06 -3.33
C THR A 114 23.77 -7.15 -2.51
N THR A 115 24.56 -7.82 -1.67
CA THR A 115 24.10 -8.86 -0.75
C THR A 115 23.81 -8.31 0.64
N ASP A 116 23.94 -7.00 0.84
CA ASP A 116 23.59 -6.33 2.09
C ASP A 116 22.09 -6.51 2.39
N PRO A 117 21.73 -7.22 3.49
CA PRO A 117 20.34 -7.47 3.84
C PRO A 117 19.56 -6.20 4.21
N ALA A 118 20.23 -5.08 4.55
CA ALA A 118 19.59 -3.80 4.84
C ALA A 118 19.03 -3.12 3.56
N VAL A 119 19.55 -3.48 2.39
CA VAL A 119 19.14 -2.88 1.11
C VAL A 119 17.91 -3.59 0.55
N GLY A 120 16.80 -2.85 0.44
CA GLY A 120 15.51 -3.39 0.01
C GLY A 120 15.30 -3.54 -1.49
N PHE A 121 16.01 -2.79 -2.30
CA PHE A 121 15.85 -2.77 -3.77
C PHE A 121 17.05 -3.45 -4.44
N THR A 122 17.11 -4.78 -4.33
CA THR A 122 18.16 -5.63 -4.92
C THR A 122 17.56 -6.73 -5.80
N LEU A 123 18.35 -7.30 -6.70
CA LEU A 123 17.93 -8.44 -7.52
C LEU A 123 17.50 -9.63 -6.66
N TRP A 124 18.17 -9.85 -5.53
CA TRP A 124 17.86 -10.94 -4.61
C TRP A 124 16.49 -10.77 -3.95
N VAL A 125 16.16 -9.56 -3.49
CA VAL A 125 14.82 -9.26 -2.97
C VAL A 125 13.77 -9.48 -4.07
N ALA A 126 14.06 -9.05 -5.30
CA ALA A 126 13.14 -9.20 -6.44
C ALA A 126 12.85 -10.67 -6.81
N ILE A 127 13.84 -11.57 -6.70
CA ILE A 127 13.68 -12.98 -7.06
C ILE A 127 13.18 -13.82 -5.88
N ILE A 128 13.54 -13.50 -4.64
CA ILE A 128 13.26 -14.35 -3.47
C ILE A 128 12.06 -13.85 -2.67
N ALA A 129 11.93 -12.54 -2.46
CA ALA A 129 10.90 -11.99 -1.58
C ALA A 129 9.66 -11.48 -2.32
N VAL A 130 9.85 -10.72 -3.40
CA VAL A 130 8.75 -10.12 -4.18
C VAL A 130 7.76 -11.14 -4.77
N PRO A 131 8.14 -12.39 -5.13
CA PRO A 131 7.16 -13.37 -5.57
C PRO A 131 6.13 -13.75 -4.51
N PHE A 132 6.52 -13.78 -3.23
CA PHE A 132 5.58 -14.04 -2.12
C PHE A 132 4.59 -12.88 -1.95
N GLN A 133 5.08 -11.64 -2.10
CA GLN A 133 4.22 -10.47 -2.09
C GLN A 133 3.22 -10.50 -3.26
N ASN A 134 3.66 -10.84 -4.48
CA ASN A 134 2.79 -10.92 -5.65
C ASN A 134 1.78 -12.07 -5.53
N LEU A 135 2.22 -13.25 -5.09
CA LEU A 135 1.34 -14.39 -4.88
C LEU A 135 0.28 -14.07 -3.82
N SER A 136 0.64 -13.30 -2.78
CA SER A 136 -0.34 -12.82 -1.83
C SER A 136 -1.31 -11.80 -2.46
N ALA A 137 -0.79 -10.82 -3.20
CA ALA A 137 -1.61 -9.78 -3.82
C ALA A 137 -2.69 -10.37 -4.76
N PHE A 138 -2.35 -11.36 -5.58
CA PHE A 138 -3.33 -11.98 -6.50
C PHE A 138 -4.05 -13.20 -5.90
N GLY A 139 -3.44 -13.89 -4.94
CA GLY A 139 -3.97 -15.15 -4.40
C GLY A 139 -4.89 -14.99 -3.20
N VAL A 140 -4.69 -13.97 -2.35
CA VAL A 140 -5.40 -13.84 -1.06
C VAL A 140 -5.97 -12.46 -0.76
N ASP A 141 -5.60 -11.42 -1.53
CA ASP A 141 -6.17 -10.08 -1.37
C ASP A 141 -7.64 -10.07 -1.79
N GLN A 142 -8.51 -9.62 -0.88
CA GLN A 142 -9.95 -9.55 -1.12
C GLN A 142 -10.32 -8.61 -2.26
N LEU A 143 -9.54 -7.53 -2.48
CA LEU A 143 -9.81 -6.55 -3.55
C LEU A 143 -9.65 -7.19 -4.93
N ASN A 144 -8.55 -7.92 -5.11
CA ASN A 144 -8.30 -8.66 -6.34
C ASN A 144 -9.28 -9.82 -6.49
N ALA A 145 -9.59 -10.54 -5.40
CA ALA A 145 -10.57 -11.61 -5.41
C ALA A 145 -11.96 -11.15 -5.89
N GLN A 146 -12.47 -10.05 -5.36
CA GLN A 146 -13.77 -9.48 -5.77
C GLN A 146 -13.81 -9.17 -7.26
N ARG A 147 -12.76 -8.55 -7.81
CA ARG A 147 -12.65 -8.23 -9.23
C ARG A 147 -12.61 -9.50 -10.09
N MET A 148 -11.88 -10.53 -9.65
CA MET A 148 -11.85 -11.83 -10.35
C MET A 148 -13.23 -12.51 -10.39
N PHE A 149 -14.04 -12.39 -9.33
CA PHE A 149 -15.40 -12.93 -9.31
C PHE A 149 -16.39 -12.15 -10.18
N CYS A 150 -16.04 -10.95 -10.62
CA CYS A 150 -16.83 -10.18 -11.59
C CYS A 150 -16.56 -10.62 -13.05
N CYS A 151 -15.53 -11.45 -13.29
CA CYS A 151 -15.27 -12.01 -14.61
C CYS A 151 -16.27 -13.11 -14.95
N ARG A 152 -16.59 -13.24 -16.24
CA ARG A 152 -17.56 -14.24 -16.74
C ARG A 152 -17.17 -15.68 -16.43
N ASN A 153 -15.88 -16.00 -16.46
CA ASN A 153 -15.35 -17.32 -16.18
C ASN A 153 -13.87 -17.23 -15.74
N ALA A 154 -13.31 -18.35 -15.29
CA ALA A 154 -11.93 -18.44 -14.82
C ALA A 154 -10.88 -18.11 -15.90
N GLY A 155 -11.19 -18.36 -17.18
CA GLY A 155 -10.31 -18.00 -18.30
C GLY A 155 -10.20 -16.49 -18.47
N ASP A 156 -11.33 -15.78 -18.38
CA ASP A 156 -11.39 -14.32 -18.45
C ASP A 156 -10.72 -13.69 -17.21
N ALA A 157 -10.87 -14.28 -16.02
CA ALA A 157 -10.14 -13.86 -14.82
C ALA A 157 -8.61 -14.05 -14.96
N ARG A 158 -8.16 -15.16 -15.55
CA ARG A 158 -6.73 -15.39 -15.83
C ARG A 158 -6.18 -14.36 -16.80
N LYS A 159 -6.92 -14.03 -17.87
CA LYS A 159 -6.53 -12.96 -18.80
C LYS A 159 -6.42 -11.63 -18.07
N ALA A 160 -7.40 -11.28 -17.24
CA ALA A 160 -7.37 -10.04 -16.46
C ALA A 160 -6.12 -9.95 -15.56
N MET A 161 -5.74 -11.04 -14.87
CA MET A 161 -4.51 -11.08 -14.07
C MET A 161 -3.25 -10.87 -14.92
N ILE A 162 -3.13 -11.56 -16.06
CA ILE A 162 -1.95 -11.42 -16.95
C ILE A 162 -1.88 -10.00 -17.53
N THR A 163 -3.00 -9.45 -17.99
CA THR A 163 -3.06 -8.08 -18.50
C THR A 163 -2.72 -7.06 -17.42
N SER A 164 -3.08 -7.31 -16.16
CA SER A 164 -2.71 -6.46 -15.03
C SER A 164 -1.19 -6.38 -14.81
N SER A 165 -0.42 -7.40 -15.18
CA SER A 165 1.05 -7.32 -15.15
C SER A 165 1.59 -6.27 -16.13
N GLY A 166 0.87 -5.97 -17.21
CA GLY A 166 1.19 -4.86 -18.11
C GLY A 166 1.15 -3.49 -17.44
N ALA A 167 0.44 -3.33 -16.32
CA ALA A 167 0.44 -2.11 -15.53
C ALA A 167 1.82 -1.77 -14.94
N LEU A 168 2.77 -2.72 -14.91
CA LEU A 168 4.17 -2.44 -14.57
C LEU A 168 4.82 -1.40 -15.51
N LEU A 169 4.35 -1.29 -16.76
CA LEU A 169 4.78 -0.24 -17.69
C LEU A 169 4.42 1.16 -17.19
N LEU A 170 3.29 1.32 -16.50
CA LEU A 170 2.92 2.59 -15.88
C LEU A 170 3.84 2.94 -14.71
N THR A 171 4.25 1.94 -13.90
CA THR A 171 5.26 2.15 -12.87
C THR A 171 6.59 2.59 -13.47
N ALA A 172 7.05 1.94 -14.54
CA ALA A 172 8.26 2.34 -15.26
C ALA A 172 8.15 3.77 -15.81
N LEU A 173 7.00 4.14 -16.37
CA LEU A 173 6.72 5.49 -16.83
C LEU A 173 6.82 6.51 -15.68
N MET A 174 6.23 6.23 -14.51
CA MET A 174 6.32 7.12 -13.35
C MET A 174 7.74 7.22 -12.78
N LEU A 175 8.52 6.14 -12.81
CA LEU A 175 9.95 6.19 -12.45
C LEU A 175 10.74 7.06 -13.43
N MET A 176 10.43 7.00 -14.73
CA MET A 176 11.01 7.90 -15.74
C MET A 176 10.63 9.36 -15.48
N VAL A 177 9.37 9.65 -15.13
CA VAL A 177 8.95 11.00 -14.70
C VAL A 177 9.77 11.45 -13.49
N GLY A 178 9.96 10.58 -12.49
CA GLY A 178 10.82 10.85 -11.33
C GLY A 178 12.27 11.17 -11.71
N ALA A 179 12.86 10.43 -12.65
CA ALA A 179 14.20 10.70 -13.17
C ALA A 179 14.28 12.01 -13.96
N ALA A 180 13.23 12.37 -14.70
CA ALA A 180 13.15 13.64 -15.41
C ALA A 180 13.06 14.82 -14.43
N LEU A 181 12.23 14.69 -13.40
CA LEU A 181 12.10 15.70 -12.33
C LEU A 181 13.39 15.84 -11.52
N PHE A 182 14.12 14.74 -11.31
CA PHE A 182 15.45 14.79 -10.70
C PHE A 182 16.39 15.65 -11.55
N ALA A 183 16.49 15.39 -12.86
CA ALA A 183 17.32 16.19 -13.76
C ALA A 183 16.90 17.67 -13.83
N TYR A 184 15.59 17.93 -13.75
CA TYR A 184 15.04 19.28 -13.74
C TYR A 184 15.40 20.09 -12.49
N TYR A 185 15.31 19.48 -11.30
CA TYR A 185 15.57 20.18 -10.03
C TYR A 185 17.03 20.14 -9.57
N GLU A 186 17.87 19.24 -10.11
CA GLU A 186 19.27 19.12 -9.68
C GLU A 186 20.07 20.43 -9.83
N PRO A 187 19.97 21.21 -10.93
CA PRO A 187 20.64 22.50 -11.03
C PRO A 187 20.18 23.50 -9.97
N MET A 188 18.88 23.53 -9.63
CA MET A 188 18.33 24.40 -8.58
C MET A 188 18.84 23.98 -7.20
N ARG A 189 18.93 22.67 -6.95
CA ARG A 189 19.51 22.12 -5.72
C ARG A 189 20.97 22.51 -5.55
N ALA A 190 21.77 22.37 -6.60
CA ALA A 190 23.19 22.77 -6.59
C ALA A 190 23.39 24.26 -6.30
N GLN A 191 22.43 25.10 -6.68
CA GLN A 191 22.44 26.55 -6.42
C GLN A 191 21.75 26.94 -5.09
N GLY A 192 21.15 25.99 -4.37
CA GLY A 192 20.39 26.25 -3.14
C GLY A 192 19.07 27.00 -3.37
N THR A 193 18.53 26.97 -4.59
CA THR A 193 17.29 27.67 -5.00
C THR A 193 16.09 26.73 -5.13
N GLU A 194 16.24 25.45 -4.77
CA GLU A 194 15.12 24.50 -4.82
C GLU A 194 14.00 24.90 -3.83
N PRO A 195 12.72 24.61 -4.16
CA PRO A 195 11.61 24.86 -3.25
C PRO A 195 11.84 24.30 -1.84
N ALA A 196 11.79 25.17 -0.83
CA ALA A 196 12.10 24.82 0.56
C ALA A 196 11.23 23.68 1.13
N ILE A 197 10.04 23.45 0.57
CA ILE A 197 9.14 22.35 0.96
C ILE A 197 9.76 20.97 0.67
N PHE A 198 10.71 20.85 -0.27
CA PHE A 198 11.39 19.60 -0.57
C PHE A 198 12.30 19.15 0.58
N GLY A 199 12.94 20.10 1.28
CA GLY A 199 13.73 19.80 2.47
C GLY A 199 12.91 19.23 3.64
N GLN A 200 11.59 19.44 3.64
CA GLN A 200 10.69 18.81 4.61
C GLN A 200 10.31 17.41 4.17
N ASP A 201 9.91 17.25 2.90
CA ASP A 201 9.52 15.97 2.33
C ASP A 201 9.70 15.94 0.80
N ASN A 202 10.60 15.07 0.32
CA ASN A 202 10.85 14.84 -1.10
C ASN A 202 9.63 14.32 -1.87
N ASN A 203 8.60 13.80 -1.18
CA ASN A 203 7.37 13.36 -1.83
C ASN A 203 6.52 14.54 -2.38
N PHE A 204 6.85 15.79 -2.06
CA PHE A 204 6.23 16.98 -2.64
C PHE A 204 6.71 17.33 -4.05
N VAL A 205 7.81 16.74 -4.53
CA VAL A 205 8.44 17.13 -5.81
C VAL A 205 7.44 17.11 -6.98
N TYR A 206 6.70 16.01 -7.14
CA TYR A 206 5.77 15.90 -8.27
C TYR A 206 4.54 16.81 -8.14
N PRO A 207 3.82 16.85 -6.99
CA PRO A 207 2.73 17.81 -6.81
C PRO A 207 3.12 19.28 -6.96
N VAL A 208 4.28 19.69 -6.43
CA VAL A 208 4.78 21.07 -6.55
C VAL A 208 5.05 21.39 -8.02
N TRP A 209 5.76 20.52 -8.72
CA TRP A 209 6.01 20.69 -10.16
C TRP A 209 4.71 20.82 -10.97
N ILE A 210 3.68 20.01 -10.66
CA ILE A 210 2.38 20.11 -11.33
C ILE A 210 1.77 21.51 -11.17
N VAL A 211 1.86 22.12 -9.99
CA VAL A 211 1.21 23.42 -9.74
C VAL A 211 2.00 24.61 -10.23
N THR A 212 3.33 24.51 -10.26
CA THR A 212 4.24 25.60 -10.66
C THR A 212 4.53 25.60 -12.15
N GLU A 213 4.75 24.43 -12.76
CA GLU A 213 5.29 24.34 -14.13
C GLU A 213 4.27 23.98 -15.21
N LEU A 214 3.05 23.55 -14.83
CA LEU A 214 2.01 23.21 -15.80
C LEU A 214 1.00 24.35 -15.98
N PRO A 215 0.52 24.56 -17.23
CA PRO A 215 -0.47 25.59 -17.49
C PRO A 215 -1.80 25.29 -16.80
N VAL A 216 -2.59 26.35 -16.62
CA VAL A 216 -3.96 26.26 -16.10
C VAL A 216 -4.79 25.31 -16.97
N GLY A 217 -5.68 24.54 -16.35
CA GLY A 217 -6.42 23.47 -17.01
C GLY A 217 -5.67 22.13 -16.92
N LEU A 218 -4.45 22.04 -17.47
CA LEU A 218 -3.67 20.79 -17.45
C LEU A 218 -3.27 20.37 -16.03
N ARG A 219 -2.81 21.31 -15.21
CA ARG A 219 -2.54 21.03 -13.79
C ARG A 219 -3.78 20.51 -13.07
N GLY A 220 -4.95 21.08 -13.36
CA GLY A 220 -6.23 20.66 -12.78
C GLY A 220 -6.64 19.26 -13.22
N LEU A 221 -6.43 18.92 -14.49
CA LEU A 221 -6.74 17.60 -15.05
C LEU A 221 -5.88 16.50 -14.40
N ILE A 222 -4.57 16.74 -14.25
CA ILE A 222 -3.66 15.77 -13.63
C ILE A 222 -3.98 15.60 -12.14
N LEU A 223 -4.19 16.69 -11.41
CA LEU A 223 -4.57 16.64 -10.00
C LEU A 223 -5.91 15.92 -9.80
N ALA A 224 -6.91 16.20 -10.64
CA ALA A 224 -8.19 15.49 -10.63
C ALA A 224 -7.98 13.98 -10.83
N GLY A 225 -7.06 13.58 -11.72
CA GLY A 225 -6.62 12.21 -11.88
C GLY A 225 -6.06 11.59 -10.60
N ILE A 226 -5.07 12.26 -10.00
CA ILE A 226 -4.44 11.83 -8.74
C ILE A 226 -5.47 11.57 -7.65
N PHE A 227 -6.38 12.52 -7.43
CA PHE A 227 -7.44 12.36 -6.44
C PHE A 227 -8.44 11.27 -6.82
N ALA A 228 -8.80 11.16 -8.10
CA ALA A 228 -9.73 10.14 -8.57
C ALA A 228 -9.20 8.71 -8.31
N ALA A 229 -7.93 8.41 -8.61
CA ALA A 229 -7.39 7.09 -8.29
C ALA A 229 -7.15 6.86 -6.80
N ALA A 230 -6.79 7.88 -6.05
CA ALA A 230 -6.69 7.76 -4.60
C ALA A 230 -8.05 7.38 -3.99
N ILE A 231 -9.11 8.09 -4.41
CA ILE A 231 -10.49 7.83 -3.99
C ILE A 231 -10.95 6.44 -4.45
N SER A 232 -10.63 6.01 -5.68
CA SER A 232 -10.95 4.66 -6.18
C SER A 232 -10.27 3.55 -5.35
N SER A 233 -8.97 3.69 -5.04
CA SER A 233 -8.29 2.71 -4.17
C SER A 233 -8.91 2.65 -2.78
N LEU A 234 -9.32 3.80 -2.24
CA LEU A 234 -9.97 3.89 -0.94
C LEU A 234 -11.39 3.32 -0.96
N ASP A 235 -12.17 3.58 -2.00
CA ASP A 235 -13.53 3.07 -2.10
C ASP A 235 -13.57 1.54 -2.06
N SER A 236 -12.59 0.93 -2.73
CA SER A 236 -12.54 -0.51 -2.92
C SER A 236 -12.16 -1.18 -1.59
N ILE A 237 -11.21 -0.60 -0.83
CA ILE A 237 -10.92 -1.10 0.51
C ILE A 237 -12.07 -0.90 1.48
N LEU A 238 -12.75 0.25 1.48
CA LEU A 238 -13.88 0.48 2.37
C LEU A 238 -15.02 -0.49 2.10
N ALA A 239 -15.31 -0.77 0.83
CA ALA A 239 -16.26 -1.79 0.43
C ALA A 239 -15.82 -3.20 0.89
N ALA A 240 -14.54 -3.56 0.72
CA ALA A 240 -14.02 -4.86 1.14
C ALA A 240 -14.01 -5.03 2.67
N LEU A 241 -13.61 -4.01 3.43
CA LEU A 241 -13.63 -4.01 4.89
C LEU A 241 -15.06 -4.16 5.41
N SER A 242 -16.01 -3.41 4.85
CA SER A 242 -17.42 -3.53 5.19
C SER A 242 -17.98 -4.92 4.90
N GLN A 243 -17.77 -5.44 3.69
CA GLN A 243 -18.28 -6.76 3.28
C GLN A 243 -17.68 -7.90 4.11
N THR A 244 -16.36 -7.86 4.34
CA THR A 244 -15.68 -8.89 5.14
C THR A 244 -16.11 -8.85 6.60
N THR A 245 -16.31 -7.66 7.18
CA THR A 245 -16.86 -7.50 8.54
C THR A 245 -18.27 -8.05 8.63
N LEU A 246 -19.15 -7.68 7.69
CA LEU A 246 -20.51 -8.20 7.63
C LEU A 246 -20.53 -9.74 7.53
N SER A 247 -19.60 -10.34 6.78
CA SER A 247 -19.48 -11.79 6.62
C SER A 247 -19.15 -12.56 7.91
N LEU A 248 -18.66 -11.88 8.95
CA LEU A 248 -18.41 -12.48 10.27
C LEU A 248 -19.68 -12.63 11.09
N PHE A 249 -20.66 -11.76 10.87
CA PHE A 249 -21.93 -11.71 11.61
C PHE A 249 -23.11 -12.29 10.82
N ARG A 250 -22.96 -12.40 9.49
CA ARG A 250 -23.99 -12.95 8.61
C ARG A 250 -24.01 -14.47 8.69
N ASP A 251 -25.14 -15.00 9.11
CA ASP A 251 -25.45 -16.42 8.98
C ASP A 251 -26.02 -16.66 7.58
N GLU A 252 -25.24 -17.29 6.70
CA GLU A 252 -25.60 -17.56 5.30
C GLU A 252 -26.88 -18.40 5.16
N ARG A 253 -27.36 -19.02 6.25
CA ARG A 253 -28.58 -19.84 6.26
C ARG A 253 -29.86 -19.05 6.49
N LYS A 254 -29.80 -17.77 6.90
CA LYS A 254 -30.98 -16.96 7.23
C LYS A 254 -31.33 -16.01 6.07
N GLN A 255 -32.41 -16.32 5.34
CA GLN A 255 -32.96 -15.46 4.29
C GLN A 255 -33.76 -14.27 4.87
N GLY A 256 -33.97 -13.20 4.09
CA GLY A 256 -34.86 -12.08 4.43
C GLY A 256 -34.24 -10.87 5.15
N ARG A 257 -32.90 -10.74 5.21
CA ARG A 257 -32.19 -9.66 5.94
C ARG A 257 -31.58 -8.58 5.06
N GLU A 258 -31.89 -8.54 3.77
CA GLU A 258 -31.21 -7.69 2.77
C GLU A 258 -31.19 -6.20 3.14
N LYS A 259 -32.32 -5.63 3.55
CA LYS A 259 -32.39 -4.21 3.95
C LYS A 259 -31.50 -3.89 5.15
N ARG A 260 -31.48 -4.78 6.15
CA ARG A 260 -30.67 -4.64 7.36
C ARG A 260 -29.19 -4.83 7.05
N ASP A 261 -28.85 -5.82 6.24
CA ASP A 261 -27.49 -6.11 5.82
C ASP A 261 -26.92 -4.97 4.96
N LEU A 262 -27.76 -4.35 4.11
CA LEU A 262 -27.39 -3.15 3.35
C LEU A 262 -27.16 -1.95 4.28
N TRP A 263 -28.05 -1.70 5.23
CA TRP A 263 -27.88 -0.61 6.20
C TRP A 263 -26.61 -0.80 7.05
N LEU A 264 -26.38 -2.02 7.55
CA LEU A 264 -25.20 -2.34 8.33
C LEU A 264 -23.92 -2.23 7.49
N SER A 265 -23.96 -2.66 6.23
CA SER A 265 -22.85 -2.48 5.29
C SER A 265 -22.49 -1.00 5.11
N ARG A 266 -23.49 -0.13 4.94
CA ARG A 266 -23.29 1.33 4.83
C ARG A 266 -22.73 1.93 6.12
N LEU A 267 -23.23 1.51 7.29
CA LEU A 267 -22.68 1.95 8.57
C LEU A 267 -21.21 1.51 8.75
N LEU A 268 -20.89 0.28 8.35
CA LEU A 268 -19.52 -0.24 8.41
C LEU A 268 -18.57 0.54 7.48
N VAL A 269 -19.03 0.98 6.30
CA VAL A 269 -18.25 1.87 5.43
C VAL A 269 -17.89 3.18 6.17
N LEU A 270 -18.85 3.78 6.89
CA LEU A 270 -18.59 4.98 7.70
C LEU A 270 -17.54 4.70 8.78
N VAL A 271 -17.72 3.63 9.56
CA VAL A 271 -16.82 3.27 10.67
C VAL A 271 -15.40 3.00 10.16
N TRP A 272 -15.24 2.20 9.11
CA TRP A 272 -13.94 1.92 8.53
C TRP A 272 -13.31 3.16 7.89
N GLY A 273 -14.11 4.05 7.30
CA GLY A 273 -13.64 5.33 6.78
C GLY A 273 -13.00 6.20 7.87
N VAL A 274 -13.69 6.34 9.00
CA VAL A 274 -13.18 7.09 10.16
C VAL A 274 -11.92 6.44 10.72
N LEU A 275 -11.91 5.10 10.90
CA LEU A 275 -10.75 4.39 11.43
C LEU A 275 -9.52 4.51 10.52
N LEU A 276 -9.72 4.38 9.20
CA LEU A 276 -8.64 4.50 8.21
C LEU A 276 -8.09 5.93 8.16
N SER A 277 -8.96 6.95 8.14
CA SER A 277 -8.53 8.35 8.19
C SER A 277 -7.80 8.69 9.48
N ALA A 278 -8.29 8.22 10.64
CA ALA A 278 -7.61 8.43 11.92
C ALA A 278 -6.23 7.76 11.93
N PHE A 279 -6.10 6.54 11.40
CA PHE A 279 -4.81 5.88 11.29
C PHE A 279 -3.87 6.59 10.31
N ALA A 280 -4.39 7.15 9.20
CA ALA A 280 -3.60 7.98 8.29
C ALA A 280 -3.08 9.25 8.98
N VAL A 281 -3.85 9.89 9.86
CA VAL A 281 -3.38 11.03 10.67
C VAL A 281 -2.24 10.61 11.59
N GLU A 282 -2.34 9.46 12.25
CA GLU A 282 -1.25 8.95 13.11
C GLU A 282 0.06 8.73 12.32
N LEU A 283 -0.06 8.24 11.09
CA LEU A 283 1.09 8.05 10.21
C LEU A 283 1.71 9.36 9.68
N ASP A 284 1.07 10.53 9.83
CA ASP A 284 1.68 11.82 9.44
C ASP A 284 2.98 12.10 10.21
N SER A 285 3.09 11.61 11.45
CA SER A 285 4.31 11.67 12.25
C SER A 285 5.55 11.03 11.61
N LEU A 286 5.34 10.15 10.61
CA LEU A 286 6.38 9.45 9.85
C LEU A 286 6.79 10.21 8.57
N ARG A 287 6.07 11.28 8.21
CA ARG A 287 6.32 12.10 7.02
C ARG A 287 7.71 12.74 7.07
N GLY A 288 8.41 12.75 5.94
CA GLY A 288 9.80 13.22 5.84
C GLY A 288 10.85 12.35 6.55
N LYS A 289 10.44 11.49 7.50
CA LYS A 289 11.33 10.53 8.19
C LYS A 289 11.54 9.27 7.37
N VAL A 290 10.46 8.72 6.80
CA VAL A 290 10.48 7.47 6.02
C VAL A 290 10.01 7.73 4.58
N ASN A 291 10.68 7.11 3.60
CA ASN A 291 10.23 7.14 2.22
C ASN A 291 8.84 6.47 2.10
N VAL A 292 7.89 7.11 1.42
CA VAL A 292 6.49 6.66 1.41
C VAL A 292 6.30 5.33 0.67
N VAL A 293 7.13 5.02 -0.34
CA VAL A 293 7.12 3.71 -1.01
C VAL A 293 7.58 2.61 -0.05
N VAL A 294 8.65 2.86 0.71
CA VAL A 294 9.14 1.93 1.75
C VAL A 294 8.11 1.77 2.86
N LEU A 295 7.47 2.86 3.28
CA LEU A 295 6.39 2.83 4.26
C LEU A 295 5.22 1.98 3.77
N ALA A 296 4.77 2.17 2.52
CA ALA A 296 3.67 1.42 1.92
C ALA A 296 3.95 -0.08 1.84
N PHE A 297 5.12 -0.48 1.33
CA PHE A 297 5.50 -1.89 1.25
C PHE A 297 5.69 -2.52 2.62
N GLY A 298 6.26 -1.78 3.57
CA GLY A 298 6.40 -2.31 4.91
C GLY A 298 5.05 -2.47 5.61
N MET A 299 4.09 -1.57 5.38
CA MET A 299 2.80 -1.60 6.10
C MET A 299 2.01 -2.86 5.78
N ILE A 300 2.10 -3.33 4.54
CA ILE A 300 1.49 -4.61 4.15
C ILE A 300 2.27 -5.83 4.67
N SER A 301 3.58 -5.70 4.95
CA SER A 301 4.42 -6.82 5.43
C SER A 301 3.93 -7.46 6.73
N TYR A 302 3.26 -6.70 7.60
CA TYR A 302 2.65 -7.23 8.84
C TYR A 302 1.63 -8.34 8.59
N THR A 303 0.99 -8.36 7.42
CA THR A 303 -0.22 -9.15 7.17
C THR A 303 -0.15 -10.01 5.92
N THR A 304 0.58 -9.57 4.89
CA THR A 304 0.70 -10.25 3.59
C THR A 304 1.23 -11.67 3.74
N GLY A 305 2.35 -11.84 4.44
CA GLY A 305 2.95 -13.16 4.61
C GLY A 305 2.07 -14.12 5.43
N PRO A 306 1.55 -13.73 6.61
CA PRO A 306 0.62 -14.56 7.36
C PRO A 306 -0.64 -14.95 6.58
N MET A 307 -1.23 -14.03 5.82
CA MET A 307 -2.39 -14.33 4.96
C MET A 307 -2.08 -15.40 3.92
N LEU A 308 -0.93 -15.28 3.25
CA LEU A 308 -0.49 -16.29 2.29
C LEU A 308 -0.16 -17.62 2.99
N GLY A 309 0.42 -17.61 4.19
CA GLY A 309 0.65 -18.81 5.00
C GLY A 309 -0.64 -19.57 5.32
N ILE A 310 -1.70 -18.86 5.74
CA ILE A 310 -3.02 -19.46 5.98
C ILE A 310 -3.63 -20.01 4.68
N PHE A 311 -3.42 -19.32 3.55
CA PHE A 311 -3.89 -19.78 2.25
C PHE A 311 -3.21 -21.08 1.81
N LEU A 312 -1.88 -21.14 1.90
CA LEU A 312 -1.11 -22.34 1.60
C LEU A 312 -1.52 -23.49 2.53
N ALA A 313 -1.76 -23.19 3.81
CA ALA A 313 -2.29 -24.18 4.73
C ALA A 313 -3.65 -24.73 4.29
N ALA A 314 -4.55 -23.88 3.79
CA ALA A 314 -5.86 -24.29 3.30
C ALA A 314 -5.80 -25.13 2.02
N LEU A 315 -4.77 -24.94 1.19
CA LEU A 315 -4.57 -25.68 -0.05
C LEU A 315 -3.88 -27.02 0.17
N PHE A 316 -2.76 -27.03 0.90
CA PHE A 316 -1.84 -28.16 0.96
C PHE A 316 -1.94 -28.95 2.27
N THR A 317 -2.40 -28.33 3.36
CA THR A 317 -2.38 -28.95 4.69
C THR A 317 -3.72 -28.75 5.41
N PRO A 318 -4.82 -29.39 4.95
CA PRO A 318 -6.17 -29.16 5.47
C PRO A 318 -6.37 -29.59 6.94
N ARG A 319 -5.35 -30.18 7.58
CA ARG A 319 -5.31 -30.50 9.02
C ARG A 319 -4.70 -29.39 9.88
N ALA A 320 -4.23 -28.30 9.29
CA ALA A 320 -3.63 -27.19 10.02
C ALA A 320 -4.64 -26.60 11.02
N SER A 321 -4.19 -26.37 12.26
CA SER A 321 -5.08 -25.86 13.30
C SER A 321 -5.22 -24.35 13.25
N ALA A 322 -6.43 -23.85 13.52
CA ALA A 322 -6.68 -22.42 13.61
C ALA A 322 -5.87 -21.75 14.74
N LEU A 323 -5.66 -22.48 15.85
CA LEU A 323 -4.89 -22.00 17.00
C LEU A 323 -3.41 -21.86 16.65
N GLY A 324 -2.83 -22.86 15.97
CA GLY A 324 -1.47 -22.80 15.45
C GLY A 324 -1.26 -21.66 14.46
N LEU A 325 -2.18 -21.49 13.51
CA LEU A 325 -2.15 -20.37 12.57
C LEU A 325 -2.23 -19.01 13.30
N THR A 326 -2.98 -18.93 14.40
CA THR A 326 -3.08 -17.71 15.21
C THR A 326 -1.75 -17.38 15.90
N PHE A 327 -1.11 -18.37 16.54
CA PHE A 327 0.22 -18.19 17.12
C PHE A 327 1.26 -17.79 16.06
N GLY A 328 1.23 -18.46 14.91
CA GLY A 328 2.10 -18.15 13.78
C GLY A 328 1.91 -16.73 13.25
N PHE A 329 0.66 -16.24 13.19
CA PHE A 329 0.38 -14.84 12.86
C PHE A 329 0.98 -13.87 13.88
N PHE A 330 0.74 -14.07 15.18
CA PHE A 330 1.27 -13.15 16.20
C PHE A 330 2.80 -13.14 16.23
N LEU A 331 3.45 -14.30 16.06
CA LEU A 331 4.90 -14.37 15.96
C LEU A 331 5.42 -13.68 14.70
N SER A 332 4.73 -13.83 13.56
CA SER A 332 5.05 -13.13 12.32
C SER A 332 4.89 -11.62 12.45
N PHE A 333 3.80 -11.17 13.10
CA PHE A 333 3.55 -9.76 13.36
C PHE A 333 4.63 -9.16 14.26
N ALA A 334 5.00 -9.87 15.34
CA ALA A 334 6.07 -9.46 16.25
C ALA A 334 7.43 -9.38 15.54
N LEU A 335 7.74 -10.34 14.65
CA LEU A 335 8.96 -10.31 13.84
C LEU A 335 9.00 -9.07 12.94
N VAL A 336 7.89 -8.73 12.27
CA VAL A 336 7.84 -7.53 11.44
C VAL A 336 7.95 -6.28 12.31
N ALA A 337 7.25 -6.21 13.44
CA ALA A 337 7.34 -5.10 14.39
C ALA A 337 8.78 -4.88 14.89
N TYR A 338 9.50 -5.97 15.19
CA TYR A 338 10.90 -5.91 15.61
C TYR A 338 11.83 -5.31 14.56
N LEU A 339 11.59 -5.61 13.27
CA LEU A 339 12.41 -5.14 12.15
C LEU A 339 12.07 -3.72 11.66
N ARG A 340 10.96 -3.12 12.13
CA ARG A 340 10.39 -1.92 11.52
C ARG A 340 10.57 -0.66 12.36
N PRO A 341 11.22 0.40 11.81
CA PRO A 341 11.35 1.69 12.48
C PRO A 341 10.03 2.35 12.87
N ASP A 342 9.02 2.24 12.01
CA ASP A 342 7.70 2.85 12.18
C ASP A 342 6.98 2.38 13.44
N PHE A 343 7.14 1.13 13.84
CA PHE A 343 6.55 0.62 15.08
C PHE A 343 7.09 1.36 16.30
N TYR A 344 8.42 1.48 16.41
CA TYR A 344 9.07 2.21 17.49
C TYR A 344 8.81 3.71 17.42
N GLN A 345 8.74 4.28 16.21
CA GLN A 345 8.40 5.68 16.02
C GLN A 345 7.00 6.00 16.56
N ILE A 346 6.02 5.13 16.33
CA ILE A 346 4.67 5.27 16.90
C ILE A 346 4.74 5.20 18.43
N LEU A 347 5.47 4.23 19.01
CA LEU A 347 5.61 4.12 20.47
C LEU A 347 6.26 5.37 21.09
N MET A 348 7.29 5.92 20.43
CA MET A 348 7.93 7.18 20.84
C MET A 348 6.96 8.37 20.76
N ASN A 349 6.09 8.43 19.75
CA ASN A 349 5.10 9.51 19.65
C ASN A 349 4.08 9.51 20.80
N PHE A 350 3.79 8.33 21.38
CA PHE A 350 2.93 8.19 22.55
C PHE A 350 3.69 8.29 23.88
N ASP A 351 4.95 8.73 23.85
CA ASP A 351 5.85 8.81 25.01
C ASP A 351 5.97 7.48 25.79
N LEU A 352 5.80 6.35 25.10
CA LEU A 352 5.87 5.01 25.72
C LEU A 352 7.31 4.50 25.84
N ILE A 353 8.19 4.92 24.94
CA ILE A 353 9.61 4.55 24.89
C ILE A 353 10.46 5.74 24.44
N HIS A 354 11.75 5.68 24.71
CA HIS A 354 12.73 6.62 24.16
C HIS A 354 13.57 5.98 23.04
N LEU A 355 14.37 6.81 22.34
CA LEU A 355 15.22 6.34 21.25
C LEU A 355 16.23 5.27 21.70
N GLU A 356 16.74 5.38 22.92
CA GLU A 356 17.67 4.41 23.50
C GLU A 356 17.00 3.03 23.69
N ASP A 357 15.76 3.01 24.17
CA ASP A 357 14.96 1.79 24.28
C ASP A 357 14.69 1.17 22.91
N ALA A 358 14.34 2.02 21.92
CA ALA A 358 14.12 1.56 20.55
C ALA A 358 15.38 0.90 19.97
N LEU A 359 16.57 1.45 20.20
CA LEU A 359 17.82 0.84 19.72
C LEU A 359 18.21 -0.43 20.50
N ALA A 360 17.88 -0.50 21.79
CA ALA A 360 18.17 -1.67 22.62
C ALA A 360 17.25 -2.87 22.31
N TRP A 361 15.98 -2.60 21.97
CA TRP A 361 14.96 -3.65 21.80
C TRP A 361 14.76 -4.10 20.36
N SER A 362 15.43 -3.46 19.40
CA SER A 362 15.18 -3.66 17.98
C SER A 362 16.41 -4.13 17.21
N GLY A 363 16.17 -4.65 16.01
CA GLY A 363 17.22 -4.89 15.01
C GLY A 363 17.49 -3.64 14.15
N LEU A 364 17.48 -2.45 14.75
CA LEU A 364 17.63 -1.17 14.07
C LEU A 364 18.94 -0.49 14.46
N GLU A 365 19.43 0.37 13.59
CA GLU A 365 20.55 1.27 13.84
C GLU A 365 20.10 2.73 13.66
N ALA A 366 20.75 3.68 14.33
CA ALA A 366 20.52 5.09 14.11
C ALA A 366 21.54 5.64 13.11
N LYS A 367 21.09 6.05 11.93
CA LYS A 367 21.91 6.76 10.93
C LYS A 367 21.34 8.15 10.70
N ASN A 368 22.16 9.18 10.96
CA ASN A 368 21.78 10.59 10.80
C ASN A 368 20.48 10.98 11.52
N GLY A 369 20.28 10.47 12.75
CA GLY A 369 19.07 10.74 13.55
C GLY A 369 17.81 10.01 13.06
N LYS A 370 17.91 9.13 12.06
CA LYS A 370 16.81 8.28 11.58
C LYS A 370 17.06 6.82 11.96
N LEU A 371 15.99 6.14 12.40
CA LEU A 371 16.00 4.70 12.62
C LEU A 371 16.01 3.98 11.27
N THR A 372 17.04 3.18 11.02
CA THR A 372 17.21 2.38 9.80
C THR A 372 17.30 0.89 10.15
N PRO A 373 16.64 0.01 9.38
CA PRO A 373 16.67 -1.42 9.68
C PRO A 373 17.97 -2.09 9.23
N LEU A 374 18.52 -2.98 10.07
CA LEU A 374 19.66 -3.84 9.71
C LEU A 374 19.27 -4.90 8.66
N ILE A 375 18.01 -5.30 8.65
CA ILE A 375 17.44 -6.23 7.67
C ILE A 375 16.20 -5.60 7.08
N HIS A 376 16.18 -5.44 5.77
CA HIS A 376 15.05 -4.87 5.07
C HIS A 376 13.79 -5.74 5.22
N THR A 377 12.66 -5.10 5.45
CA THR A 377 11.38 -5.74 5.79
C THR A 377 10.81 -6.62 4.68
N ALA A 378 11.23 -6.40 3.42
CA ALA A 378 10.85 -7.27 2.30
C ALA A 378 11.22 -8.74 2.55
N TRP A 379 12.35 -9.00 3.21
CA TRP A 379 12.78 -10.35 3.58
C TRP A 379 11.82 -11.04 4.54
N ALA A 380 10.99 -10.29 5.27
CA ALA A 380 9.98 -10.85 6.16
C ALA A 380 8.83 -11.52 5.38
N TRP A 381 8.56 -11.15 4.12
CA TRP A 381 7.45 -11.75 3.35
C TRP A 381 7.54 -13.28 3.26
N PRO A 382 8.61 -13.90 2.71
CA PRO A 382 8.73 -15.35 2.70
C PRO A 382 8.79 -15.95 4.10
N VAL A 383 9.53 -15.33 5.02
CA VAL A 383 9.73 -15.85 6.38
C VAL A 383 8.41 -15.97 7.15
N THR A 384 7.60 -14.91 7.15
CA THR A 384 6.31 -14.87 7.86
C THR A 384 5.26 -15.81 7.27
N VAL A 385 5.33 -16.11 5.97
CA VAL A 385 4.52 -17.16 5.32
C VAL A 385 4.81 -18.52 5.96
N PHE A 386 6.10 -18.88 6.05
CA PHE A 386 6.51 -20.18 6.57
C PHE A 386 6.38 -20.27 8.09
N ILE A 387 6.58 -19.18 8.84
CA ILE A 387 6.27 -19.13 10.28
C ILE A 387 4.78 -19.42 10.50
N THR A 388 3.90 -18.68 9.81
CA THR A 388 2.46 -18.83 10.01
C THR A 388 1.98 -20.22 9.61
N TRP A 389 2.39 -20.69 8.43
CA TRP A 389 2.02 -22.01 7.95
C TRP A 389 2.59 -23.14 8.83
N GLY A 390 3.87 -23.05 9.22
CA GLY A 390 4.56 -24.03 10.04
C GLY A 390 3.92 -24.20 11.42
N PHE A 391 3.56 -23.12 12.11
CA PHE A 391 2.85 -23.21 13.39
C PHE A 391 1.45 -23.83 13.25
N GLY A 392 0.76 -23.57 12.13
CA GLY A 392 -0.49 -24.24 11.78
C GLY A 392 -0.36 -25.77 11.71
N LEU A 393 0.81 -26.27 11.29
CA LEU A 393 1.13 -27.70 11.21
C LEU A 393 1.56 -28.28 12.55
N LEU A 394 2.47 -27.61 13.25
CA LEU A 394 3.09 -28.11 14.48
C LEU A 394 2.09 -28.22 15.63
N ILE A 395 1.21 -27.22 15.75
CA ILE A 395 0.17 -27.20 16.78
C ILE A 395 -1.07 -27.87 16.20
N SER A 396 -0.96 -29.11 15.73
CA SER A 396 -2.11 -29.88 15.26
C SER A 396 -3.07 -30.15 16.43
N PRO A 397 -4.40 -30.15 16.25
CA PRO A 397 -5.30 -30.57 17.30
C PRO A 397 -4.96 -32.03 17.64
N ARG A 398 -4.47 -32.27 18.86
CA ARG A 398 -4.41 -33.64 19.39
C ARG A 398 -5.83 -34.17 19.40
N ASN A 399 -6.09 -35.15 18.52
CA ASN A 399 -7.30 -35.93 18.36
C ASN A 399 -8.53 -35.21 17.77
N LYS A 400 -8.95 -35.67 16.60
CA LYS A 400 -10.35 -35.83 16.26
C LYS A 400 -10.64 -37.31 16.11
#